data_AF-A0A917C646-F1
#
_entry.id   AF-A0A917C646-F1
#
_cell.length_a   1.000
_cell.length_b   1.000
_cell.length_c   1.000
_cell.angle_alpha   90.00
_cell.angle_beta   90.00
_cell.angle_gamma   90.00
#
_symmetry.space_group_name_H-M   'P 1'
#
loop_
_entity.id
_entity.type
_entity.pdbx_description
1 polymer ?
#
loop_
_entity_poly.entity_id
_entity_poly.type
_entity_poly.pdbx_seq_one_letter_code
_entity_poly.pdbx_strand_id
1 'polypeptide(L)'
;MPNEQGRYNKSEVLKSALPYFIPRSNRWEGKLYSFAVLLTMTRCKKLGVPILSRESEAPSAFLYSANAGAGISDNQHRYIALYDRTDAYESIMTSYGPMKS
;
A
#
# COMPACT_ATOMS: atom_id res chain seq x y z
N MET A 1 -3.82 -10.22 -11.96
CA MET A 1 -3.19 -8.96 -12.38
C MET A 1 -4.10 -7.80 -12.03
N PRO A 2 -3.57 -6.65 -11.57
CA PRO A 2 -4.40 -5.50 -11.23
C PRO A 2 -5.25 -5.07 -12.43
N ASN A 3 -6.43 -4.49 -12.16
CA ASN A 3 -7.27 -3.92 -13.21
C ASN A 3 -6.65 -2.66 -13.84
N GLU A 4 -7.30 -2.06 -14.83
CA GLU A 4 -6.83 -0.84 -15.52
C GLU A 4 -6.48 0.32 -14.56
N GLN A 5 -7.14 0.37 -13.40
CA GLN A 5 -6.92 1.37 -12.36
C GLN A 5 -5.77 1.01 -11.40
N GLY A 6 -5.07 -0.11 -11.62
CA GLY A 6 -4.01 -0.59 -10.73
C GLY A 6 -4.52 -1.22 -9.42
N ARG A 7 -5.80 -1.62 -9.36
CA ARG A 7 -6.41 -2.20 -8.15
C ARG A 7 -6.45 -3.72 -8.24
N TYR A 8 -6.21 -4.35 -7.10
CA TYR A 8 -6.19 -5.81 -6.93
C TYR A 8 -7.53 -6.30 -6.38
N ASN A 9 -7.91 -7.52 -6.72
CA ASN A 9 -9.06 -8.18 -6.10
C ASN A 9 -8.63 -9.01 -4.88
N LYS A 10 -9.61 -9.52 -4.12
CA LYS A 10 -9.35 -10.32 -2.91
C LYS A 10 -8.55 -11.59 -3.19
N SER A 11 -8.86 -12.31 -4.27
CA SER A 11 -8.14 -13.54 -4.64
C SER A 11 -6.65 -13.26 -4.88
N GLU A 12 -6.33 -12.15 -5.53
CA GLU A 12 -4.95 -11.74 -5.79
C GLU A 12 -4.19 -11.36 -4.53
N VAL A 13 -4.83 -10.59 -3.64
CA VAL A 13 -4.22 -10.22 -2.35
C VAL A 13 -3.98 -11.47 -1.49
N LEU A 14 -4.94 -12.37 -1.40
CA LEU A 14 -4.75 -13.62 -0.65
C LEU A 14 -3.66 -14.50 -1.27
N LYS A 15 -3.58 -14.60 -2.60
CA LYS A 15 -2.50 -15.34 -3.29
C LYS A 15 -1.12 -14.72 -3.09
N SER A 16 -1.04 -13.40 -2.91
CA SER A 16 0.24 -12.72 -2.69
C SER A 16 0.85 -13.02 -1.32
N ALA A 17 0.06 -13.50 -0.36
CA ALA A 17 0.45 -13.68 1.05
C ALA A 17 1.00 -12.41 1.73
N LEU A 18 0.81 -11.23 1.12
CA LEU A 18 1.23 -9.95 1.67
C LEU A 18 0.17 -9.39 2.63
N PRO A 19 0.60 -8.57 3.62
CA PRO A 19 -0.31 -7.96 4.56
C PRO A 19 -1.24 -6.96 3.90
N TYR A 20 -2.43 -6.78 4.46
CA TYR A 20 -3.38 -5.78 3.99
C TYR A 20 -4.14 -5.10 5.13
N PHE A 21 -4.44 -3.82 4.96
CA PHE A 21 -5.12 -2.99 5.95
C PHE A 21 -6.61 -2.87 5.62
N ILE A 22 -7.45 -3.01 6.64
CA ILE A 22 -8.90 -2.81 6.55
C ILE A 22 -9.27 -1.54 7.33
N PRO A 23 -9.54 -0.39 6.67
CA PRO A 23 -9.84 0.87 7.34
C PRO A 23 -11.06 0.82 8.26
N ARG A 24 -12.11 0.09 7.85
CA ARG A 24 -13.37 0.02 8.59
C ARG A 24 -13.20 -0.61 9.98
N SER A 25 -12.31 -1.58 10.11
CA SER A 25 -12.00 -2.25 11.38
C SER A 25 -10.66 -1.79 11.97
N ASN A 26 -10.02 -0.78 11.37
CA ASN A 26 -8.72 -0.23 11.77
C ASN A 26 -7.67 -1.32 12.08
N ARG A 27 -7.59 -2.35 11.23
CA ARG A 27 -6.74 -3.52 11.50
C ARG A 27 -5.92 -3.95 10.29
N TRP A 28 -4.76 -4.52 10.58
CA TRP A 28 -3.95 -5.25 9.62
C TRP A 28 -4.27 -6.73 9.67
N GLU A 29 -4.34 -7.33 8.49
CA GLU A 29 -4.34 -8.78 8.30
C GLU A 29 -2.96 -9.17 7.77
N GLY A 30 -2.33 -10.17 8.38
CA GLY A 30 -0.93 -10.52 8.14
C GLY A 30 0.06 -9.77 9.02
N LYS A 31 1.36 -10.05 8.85
CA LYS A 31 2.43 -9.47 9.68
C LYS A 31 3.15 -8.36 8.92
N LEU A 32 3.22 -7.19 9.54
CA LEU A 32 4.14 -6.12 9.15
C LEU A 32 5.36 -6.12 10.08
N TYR A 33 6.47 -5.54 9.64
CA TYR A 33 7.56 -5.16 10.54
C TYR A 33 7.14 -3.93 11.36
N SER A 34 7.80 -3.73 12.51
CA SER A 34 7.35 -2.87 13.62
C SER A 34 7.16 -1.39 13.27
N PHE A 35 7.82 -0.89 12.23
CA PHE A 35 7.66 0.47 11.73
C PHE A 35 7.76 0.48 10.22
N ALA A 36 6.61 0.55 9.54
CA ALA A 36 6.52 0.53 8.08
C ALA A 36 5.87 1.80 7.54
N VAL A 37 6.57 2.52 6.66
CA VAL A 37 6.00 3.68 5.94
C VAL A 37 5.48 3.19 4.59
N LEU A 38 4.20 2.88 4.55
CA LEU A 38 3.53 2.30 3.37
C LEU A 38 2.73 3.36 2.61
N LEU A 39 3.11 3.61 1.36
CA LEU A 39 2.50 4.66 0.54
C LEU A 39 1.88 4.10 -0.74
N THR A 40 0.79 4.71 -1.20
CA THR A 40 0.24 4.43 -2.53
C THR A 40 1.12 5.05 -3.61
N MET A 41 1.07 4.51 -4.84
CA MET A 41 1.81 5.07 -5.98
C MET A 41 1.52 6.55 -6.19
N THR A 42 0.25 6.95 -6.08
CA THR A 42 -0.17 8.34 -6.20
C THR A 42 0.45 9.22 -5.11
N ARG A 43 0.58 8.70 -3.88
CA ARG A 43 1.16 9.44 -2.77
C ARG A 43 2.67 9.60 -2.94
N CYS A 44 3.38 8.55 -3.36
CA CYS A 44 4.80 8.63 -3.70
C CYS A 44 5.05 9.68 -4.80
N LYS A 45 4.27 9.67 -5.89
CA LYS A 45 4.36 10.69 -6.97
C LYS A 45 4.15 12.12 -6.45
N LYS A 46 3.13 12.33 -5.61
CA LYS A 46 2.83 13.66 -5.02
C LYS A 46 3.94 14.15 -4.10
N LEU A 47 4.65 13.24 -3.43
CA LEU A 47 5.73 13.56 -2.50
C LEU A 47 7.11 13.56 -3.17
N GLY A 48 7.20 13.31 -4.48
CA GLY A 48 8.48 13.18 -5.17
C GLY A 48 9.32 11.98 -4.71
N VAL A 49 8.70 10.99 -4.04
CA VAL A 49 9.39 9.80 -3.57
C VAL A 49 9.50 8.81 -4.73
N PRO A 50 10.71 8.35 -5.09
CA PRO A 50 10.91 7.48 -6.22
C PRO A 50 10.14 6.17 -6.06
N ILE A 51 9.66 5.65 -7.18
CA ILE A 51 9.07 4.33 -7.32
C ILE A 51 9.81 3.71 -8.49
N LEU A 52 10.36 2.51 -8.30
CA LEU A 52 10.76 1.70 -9.44
C LEU A 52 9.48 1.52 -10.28
N SER A 53 9.57 1.68 -11.60
CA SER A 53 8.40 1.82 -12.47
C SER A 53 7.33 0.72 -12.20
N ARG A 54 6.09 0.97 -12.66
CA ARG A 54 4.89 0.13 -12.39
C ARG A 54 5.06 -1.37 -12.70
N GLU A 55 6.13 -1.76 -13.39
CA GLU A 55 6.47 -3.12 -13.78
C GLU A 55 7.67 -3.72 -13.02
N SER A 56 8.44 -2.92 -12.28
CA SER A 56 9.65 -3.38 -11.57
C SER A 56 9.48 -3.47 -10.05
N GLU A 57 8.57 -2.70 -9.44
CA GLU A 57 8.35 -2.75 -7.99
C GLU A 57 7.14 -3.59 -7.61
N ALA A 58 7.38 -4.67 -6.86
CA ALA A 58 6.30 -5.44 -6.25
C ALA A 58 5.68 -4.65 -5.08
N PRO A 59 4.35 -4.77 -4.85
CA PRO A 59 3.74 -4.22 -3.65
C PRO A 59 4.30 -4.89 -2.39
N SER A 60 4.39 -4.13 -1.30
CA SER A 60 4.78 -4.63 0.02
C SER A 60 3.56 -4.95 0.89
N ALA A 61 2.45 -4.29 0.62
CA ALA A 61 1.18 -4.48 1.31
C ALA A 61 0.01 -3.98 0.46
N PHE A 62 -1.21 -4.12 0.98
CA PHE A 62 -2.41 -3.62 0.32
C PHE A 62 -3.32 -2.82 1.26
N LEU A 63 -4.09 -1.89 0.68
CA LEU A 63 -5.13 -1.13 1.38
C LEU A 63 -6.50 -1.52 0.85
N TYR A 64 -7.37 -2.02 1.73
CA TYR A 64 -8.77 -2.29 1.38
C TYR A 64 -9.54 -1.01 1.04
N SER A 65 -10.24 -1.01 -0.09
CA SER A 65 -11.07 0.10 -0.56
C SER A 65 -12.50 -0.36 -0.81
N ALA A 66 -13.41 0.04 0.09
CA ALA A 66 -14.80 -0.39 0.09
C ALA A 66 -15.64 0.17 -1.07
N ASN A 67 -15.27 1.34 -1.62
CA ASN A 67 -16.10 2.07 -2.59
C ASN A 67 -15.78 1.75 -4.06
N ALA A 68 -15.07 0.67 -4.33
CA ALA A 68 -14.59 0.35 -5.66
C ALA A 68 -15.43 -0.74 -6.37
N GLY A 69 -16.69 -0.85 -5.95
CA GLY A 69 -17.73 -1.72 -6.49
C GLY A 69 -18.74 -2.08 -5.39
N ALA A 70 -19.88 -1.39 -5.36
CA ALA A 70 -20.95 -1.61 -4.38
C ALA A 70 -21.73 -2.90 -4.69
N GLY A 71 -21.17 -4.06 -4.33
CA GLY A 71 -21.92 -5.31 -4.38
C GLY A 71 -21.31 -6.41 -3.51
N ILE A 72 -22.11 -7.47 -3.37
CA ILE A 72 -22.00 -8.51 -2.35
C ILE A 72 -21.09 -9.67 -2.81
N SER A 73 -20.43 -9.57 -3.97
CA SER A 73 -19.59 -10.65 -4.52
C SER A 73 -18.10 -10.46 -4.21
N ASP A 74 -17.37 -11.57 -3.98
CA ASP A 74 -15.93 -11.57 -3.70
C ASP A 74 -15.08 -10.87 -4.79
N ASN A 75 -15.62 -10.74 -6.01
CA ASN A 75 -15.02 -10.03 -7.13
C ASN A 75 -15.15 -8.50 -7.06
N GLN A 76 -15.78 -7.94 -6.03
CA GLN A 76 -16.01 -6.49 -5.88
C GLN A 76 -15.15 -5.84 -4.80
N HIS A 77 -14.48 -6.63 -3.95
CA HIS A 77 -13.43 -6.10 -3.09
C HIS A 77 -12.28 -5.58 -3.96
N ARG A 78 -11.84 -4.35 -3.69
CA ARG A 78 -10.65 -3.78 -4.33
C ARG A 78 -9.63 -3.38 -3.29
N TYR A 79 -8.39 -3.61 -3.67
CA TYR A 79 -7.23 -3.36 -2.85
C TYR A 79 -6.28 -2.46 -3.63
N ILE A 80 -5.72 -1.48 -2.96
CA ILE A 80 -4.75 -0.55 -3.51
C ILE A 80 -3.37 -1.02 -3.08
N ALA A 81 -2.44 -1.16 -4.03
CA ALA A 81 -1.05 -1.49 -3.72
C ALA A 81 -0.41 -0.40 -2.86
N LEU A 82 0.33 -0.85 -1.84
CA LEU A 82 1.17 -0.04 -0.99
C LEU A 82 2.63 -0.46 -1.18
N TYR A 83 3.51 0.54 -1.23
CA TYR A 83 4.93 0.38 -1.46
C TYR A 83 5.70 0.88 -0.25
N ASP A 84 6.73 0.13 0.13
CA ASP A 84 7.58 0.43 1.28
C ASP A 84 8.49 1.62 1.03
N ARG A 85 8.36 2.67 1.83
CA ARG A 85 9.18 3.88 1.79
C ARG A 85 9.82 4.19 3.12
N THR A 86 10.03 3.18 3.95
CA THR A 86 10.68 3.30 5.26
C THR A 86 12.09 3.87 5.10
N ASP A 87 12.91 3.32 4.21
CA ASP A 87 14.26 3.81 3.92
C ASP A 87 14.29 5.27 3.45
N ALA A 88 13.32 5.65 2.61
CA ALA A 88 13.20 7.02 2.12
C ALA A 88 12.83 7.98 3.25
N TYR A 89 11.93 7.56 4.15
CA TYR A 89 11.59 8.32 5.35
C TYR A 89 12.80 8.46 6.28
N GLU A 90 13.53 7.38 6.55
CA GLU A 90 14.72 7.40 7.39
C GLU A 90 15.83 8.29 6.82
N SER A 91 16.04 8.25 5.50
CA SER A 91 17.01 9.11 4.80
C SER A 91 16.65 10.60 4.95
N ILE A 92 15.37 10.94 4.85
CA ILE A 92 14.87 12.31 5.09
C ILE A 92 15.09 12.69 6.56
N MET A 93 14.66 11.86 7.51
CA MET A 93 14.81 12.15 8.94
C MET A 93 16.29 12.33 9.35
N THR A 94 17.18 11.54 8.74
CA THR A 94 18.63 11.65 8.96
C THR A 94 19.19 12.96 8.38
N SER A 95 18.70 13.38 7.20
CA SER A 95 19.18 14.59 6.52
C SER A 95 18.68 15.90 7.15
N TYR A 96 17.47 15.89 7.72
CA TYR A 96 16.85 17.08 8.32
C TYR A 96 16.98 17.15 9.85
N GLY A 97 17.52 16.11 10.49
CA GLY A 97 17.51 15.95 11.94
C GLY A 97 16.09 15.70 12.49
N PRO A 98 15.93 15.33 13.78
CA PRO A 98 14.60 15.19 14.37
C PRO A 98 13.87 16.53 14.24
N MET A 99 12.75 16.56 13.51
CA MET A 99 11.83 17.70 13.54
C MET A 99 11.47 17.95 15.01
N LYS A 100 12.01 19.03 15.58
CA LYS A 100 11.61 19.47 16.92
C LYS A 100 10.11 19.73 16.89
N SER A 101 9.38 18.94 17.69
CA SER A 101 7.96 19.10 17.99
C SER A 101 7.66 20.44 18.63
#